data_AF-A0A384KS35-F1
#
_entry.id   AF-A0A384KS35-F1
#
_cell.length_a   1.000
_cell.length_b   1.000
_cell.length_c   1.000
_cell.angle_alpha   90.00
_cell.angle_beta   90.00
_cell.angle_gamma   90.00
#
_symmetry.space_group_name_H-M   'P 1'
#
loop_
_entity.id
_entity.type
_entity.pdbx_description
1 polymer ?
#
loop_
_entity_poly.entity_id
_entity_poly.type
_entity_poly.pdbx_seq_one_letter_code
_entity_poly.pdbx_strand_id
1 'polypeptide(L)'
;MDIDTRQLTQAGLIGYLALVVAAFATGNPTLRLAADAAFGLTAVLLGVVTLRIPVDSQLKYVAGGGFLLAGVSQFAELATGVQSVGLASTLFLLAGLLGYLALRRETDAMPF
;
A
#
# COMPACT_ATOMS: atom_id res chain seq x y z
N MET A 1 20.37 13.47 -17.86
CA MET A 1 19.43 12.44 -18.34
C MET A 1 18.27 12.46 -17.36
N ASP A 2 17.29 13.33 -17.61
CA ASP A 2 16.07 13.43 -16.81
C ASP A 2 15.27 12.15 -17.04
N ILE A 3 15.44 11.18 -16.14
CA ILE A 3 14.57 10.02 -16.12
C ILE A 3 13.25 10.53 -15.58
N ASP A 4 12.33 10.78 -16.52
CA ASP A 4 10.96 11.18 -16.27
C ASP A 4 10.40 10.36 -15.10
N THR A 5 10.07 11.02 -14.01
CA THR A 5 9.58 10.38 -12.78
C THR A 5 8.35 9.50 -13.05
N ARG A 6 7.61 9.82 -14.13
CA ARG A 6 6.53 9.00 -14.72
C ARG A 6 6.99 7.64 -15.24
N GLN A 7 8.11 7.56 -15.97
CA GLN A 7 8.64 6.29 -16.48
C GLN A 7 9.09 5.38 -15.34
N LEU A 8 9.70 5.96 -14.29
CA LEU A 8 10.10 5.22 -13.09
C LEU A 8 8.90 4.65 -12.33
N THR A 9 7.82 5.42 -12.20
CA THR A 9 6.58 4.93 -11.58
C THR A 9 5.88 3.88 -12.44
N GLN A 10 5.87 4.02 -13.77
CA GLN A 10 5.28 3.04 -14.67
C GLN A 10 6.08 1.73 -14.68
N ALA A 11 7.40 1.80 -14.74
CA ALA A 11 8.27 0.63 -14.67
C ALA A 11 8.12 -0.10 -13.32
N GLY A 12 7.99 0.64 -12.22
CA GLY A 12 7.67 0.08 -10.91
C GLY A 12 6.32 -0.63 -10.87
N LEU A 13 5.27 -0.02 -11.46
CA LEU A 13 3.92 -0.59 -11.51
C LEU A 13 3.86 -1.87 -12.37
N ILE A 14 4.55 -1.87 -13.51
CA ILE A 14 4.65 -3.02 -14.40
C ILE A 14 5.44 -4.15 -13.73
N GLY A 15 6.53 -3.82 -13.03
CA GLY A 15 7.31 -4.78 -12.24
C GLY A 15 6.48 -5.43 -11.13
N TYR A 16 5.67 -4.64 -10.42
CA TYR A 16 4.75 -5.14 -9.41
C TYR A 16 3.69 -6.08 -10.00
N LEU A 17 3.03 -5.69 -11.10
CA LEU A 17 2.03 -6.54 -11.78
C LEU A 17 2.63 -7.84 -12.29
N ALA A 18 3.84 -7.82 -12.85
CA ALA A 18 4.55 -9.01 -13.30
C ALA A 18 4.89 -9.96 -12.14
N LEU A 19 5.31 -9.42 -10.99
CA LEU A 19 5.57 -10.19 -9.76
C LEU A 19 4.30 -10.84 -9.21
N VAL A 20 3.17 -10.11 -9.20
CA VAL A 20 1.88 -10.63 -8.73
C VAL A 20 1.38 -11.77 -9.64
N VAL A 21 1.46 -11.61 -10.96
CA VAL A 21 1.07 -12.66 -11.93
C VAL A 21 1.99 -13.88 -11.81
N ALA A 22 3.30 -13.68 -11.66
CA ALA A 22 4.24 -14.77 -11.45
C ALA A 22 3.95 -15.52 -10.13
N ALA A 23 3.58 -14.80 -9.06
CA ALA A 23 3.26 -15.43 -7.79
C ALA A 23 1.98 -16.27 -7.84
N PHE A 24 0.97 -15.82 -8.58
CA PHE A 24 -0.26 -16.55 -8.77
C PHE A 24 -0.10 -17.78 -9.69
N ALA A 25 0.72 -17.66 -10.74
CA ALA A 25 0.89 -18.71 -11.74
C ALA A 25 1.77 -19.88 -11.28
N THR A 26 2.75 -19.63 -10.41
CA THR A 26 3.80 -20.65 -10.13
C THR A 26 3.51 -21.51 -8.89
N GLY A 27 2.58 -21.11 -8.02
CA GLY A 27 2.25 -21.87 -6.80
C GLY A 27 3.42 -22.08 -5.81
N ASN A 28 4.51 -21.34 -6.00
CA ASN A 28 5.76 -21.53 -5.27
C ASN A 28 5.76 -20.68 -3.98
N PRO A 29 6.04 -21.27 -2.81
CA PRO A 29 6.01 -20.55 -1.53
C PRO A 29 6.96 -19.35 -1.48
N THR A 30 8.08 -19.39 -2.22
CA THR A 30 9.04 -18.28 -2.29
C THR A 30 8.48 -17.07 -3.02
N LEU A 31 7.65 -17.29 -4.04
CA LEU A 31 7.00 -16.21 -4.79
C LEU A 31 5.86 -15.57 -3.99
N ARG A 32 5.17 -16.36 -3.16
CA ARG A 32 4.19 -15.83 -2.20
C ARG A 32 4.85 -14.92 -1.17
N LEU A 33 5.98 -15.33 -0.59
CA LEU A 33 6.80 -14.47 0.28
C LEU A 33 7.24 -13.17 -0.41
N ALA A 34 7.66 -13.25 -1.68
CA ALA A 34 8.04 -12.08 -2.46
C ALA A 34 6.87 -11.12 -2.70
N ALA A 35 5.67 -11.66 -3.00
CA ALA A 35 4.45 -10.87 -3.17
C ALA A 35 4.02 -10.21 -1.86
N ASP A 36 4.06 -10.93 -0.73
CA ASP A 36 3.72 -10.41 0.60
C ASP A 36 4.70 -9.30 1.02
N ALA A 37 6.00 -9.47 0.74
CA ALA A 37 7.00 -8.45 1.00
C ALA A 37 6.80 -7.21 0.11
N ALA A 38 6.49 -7.40 -1.18
CA ALA A 38 6.20 -6.32 -2.11
C ALA A 38 4.93 -5.54 -1.71
N PHE A 39 3.90 -6.23 -1.23
CA PHE A 39 2.70 -5.60 -0.69
C PHE A 39 3.04 -4.76 0.54
N GLY A 40 3.78 -5.32 1.51
CA GLY A 40 4.19 -4.60 2.71
C GLY A 40 4.95 -3.32 2.38
N LEU A 41 5.89 -3.40 1.44
CA LEU A 41 6.67 -2.26 0.97
C LEU A 41 5.79 -1.18 0.29
N THR A 42 4.85 -1.62 -0.55
CA THR A 42 3.91 -0.73 -1.26
C THR A 42 2.97 -0.02 -0.28
N ALA A 43 2.44 -0.74 0.70
CA ALA A 43 1.56 -0.19 1.73
C ALA A 43 2.29 0.86 2.59
N VAL A 44 3.54 0.59 2.99
CA VAL A 44 4.35 1.58 3.72
C VAL A 44 4.59 2.83 2.87
N LEU A 45 5.00 2.67 1.62
CA LEU A 45 5.21 3.81 0.70
C LEU A 45 3.93 4.63 0.52
N LEU A 46 2.79 3.96 0.32
CA LEU A 46 1.49 4.63 0.19
C LEU A 46 1.13 5.41 1.46
N GLY A 47 1.40 4.84 2.64
CA GLY A 47 1.20 5.52 3.92
C GLY A 47 2.06 6.78 4.06
N VAL A 48 3.36 6.67 3.75
CA VAL A 48 4.29 7.82 3.79
C VAL A 48 3.87 8.92 2.81
N VAL A 49 3.52 8.55 1.57
CA VAL A 49 3.07 9.52 0.56
C VAL A 49 1.78 10.19 0.99
N THR A 50 0.82 9.42 1.52
CA THR A 50 -0.47 9.95 1.99
C THR A 50 -0.28 10.95 3.14
N LEU A 51 0.62 10.67 4.09
CA LEU A 51 0.91 11.59 5.21
C LEU A 51 1.58 12.90 4.77
N ARG A 52 2.23 12.92 3.60
CA ARG A 52 2.87 14.12 3.03
C ARG A 52 1.91 15.01 2.25
N ILE A 53 0.65 14.60 2.05
CA ILE A 53 -0.35 15.43 1.39
C ILE A 53 -0.55 16.72 2.22
N PRO A 54 -0.40 17.92 1.64
CA PRO A 54 -0.52 19.19 2.34
C PRO A 54 -1.99 19.59 2.56
N VAL A 55 -2.76 18.66 3.14
CA VAL A 55 -4.17 18.85 3.52
C VAL A 55 -4.24 18.73 5.05
N ASP A 56 -4.94 19.68 5.66
CA ASP A 56 -5.14 19.78 7.11
C ASP A 56 -6.41 19.04 7.53
N SER A 57 -6.45 17.73 7.24
CA SER A 57 -7.59 16.86 7.53
C SER A 57 -7.13 15.66 8.36
N GLN A 58 -7.90 15.34 9.41
CA GLN A 58 -7.66 14.15 10.24
C GLN A 58 -7.71 12.85 9.41
N LEU A 59 -8.45 12.86 8.30
CA LEU A 59 -8.53 11.73 7.37
C LEU A 59 -7.18 11.37 6.75
N LYS A 60 -6.24 12.32 6.66
CA LYS A 60 -4.86 12.06 6.23
C LYS A 60 -4.14 11.08 7.15
N TYR A 61 -4.34 11.23 8.47
CA TYR A 61 -3.72 10.36 9.47
C TYR A 61 -4.39 9.00 9.53
N VAL A 62 -5.71 8.94 9.33
CA VAL A 62 -6.45 7.67 9.23
C VAL A 62 -6.02 6.90 7.99
N ALA A 63 -5.96 7.57 6.84
CA ALA A 63 -5.55 6.98 5.57
C ALA A 63 -4.09 6.52 5.61
N GLY A 64 -3.18 7.45 5.92
CA GLY A 64 -1.75 7.18 5.95
C GLY A 64 -1.33 6.23 7.06
N GLY A 65 -1.91 6.36 8.25
CA GLY A 65 -1.70 5.45 9.37
C GLY A 65 -2.24 4.05 9.08
N GLY A 66 -3.42 3.95 8.46
CA GLY A 66 -3.98 2.66 8.02
C GLY A 66 -3.06 1.93 7.04
N PHE A 67 -2.52 2.62 6.03
CA PHE A 67 -1.58 2.01 5.10
C PHE A 67 -0.24 1.62 5.75
N LEU A 68 0.28 2.44 6.67
CA LEU A 68 1.48 2.08 7.43
C LEU A 68 1.25 0.84 8.31
N LEU A 69 0.14 0.80 9.04
CA LEU A 69 -0.21 -0.34 9.89
C LEU A 69 -0.47 -1.61 9.06
N ALA A 70 -1.05 -1.47 7.86
CA ALA A 70 -1.20 -2.58 6.92
C ALA A 70 0.17 -3.15 6.52
N GLY A 71 1.11 -2.29 6.11
CA GLY A 71 2.44 -2.73 5.73
C GLY A 71 3.21 -3.38 6.89
N VAL A 72 3.17 -2.78 8.08
CA VAL A 72 3.82 -3.36 9.29
C VAL A 72 3.19 -4.71 9.65
N SER A 73 1.87 -4.82 9.57
CA SER A 73 1.16 -6.07 9.84
C SER A 73 1.53 -7.15 8.83
N GLN A 74 1.69 -6.80 7.54
CA GLN A 74 2.14 -7.76 6.54
C GLN A 74 3.54 -8.30 6.85
N PHE A 75 4.48 -7.43 7.24
CA PHE A 75 5.80 -7.88 7.65
C PHE A 75 5.78 -8.71 8.92
N ALA A 76 4.88 -8.40 9.86
CA ALA A 76 4.67 -9.21 11.06
C ALA A 76 4.08 -10.59 10.73
N GLU A 77 3.15 -10.70 9.76
CA GLU A 77 2.67 -12.00 9.26
C GLU A 77 3.83 -12.80 8.66
N LEU A 78 4.65 -12.17 7.82
CA LEU A 78 5.82 -12.77 7.20
C LEU A 78 6.83 -13.31 8.23
N ALA A 79 7.06 -12.55 9.30
CA ALA A 79 8.01 -12.92 10.35
C ALA A 79 7.47 -14.00 11.30
N THR A 80 6.16 -13.98 11.57
CA THR A 80 5.54 -14.87 12.57
C THR A 80 4.87 -16.11 11.96
N GLY A 81 4.54 -16.08 10.67
CA GLY A 81 3.75 -17.11 9.99
C GLY A 81 2.28 -17.17 10.45
N VAL A 82 1.80 -16.21 11.24
CA VAL A 82 0.47 -16.25 11.84
C VAL A 82 -0.56 -15.59 10.92
N GLN A 83 -1.46 -16.40 10.36
CA GLN A 83 -2.47 -15.97 9.39
C GLN A 83 -3.41 -14.85 9.93
N SER A 84 -3.67 -14.81 11.23
CA SER A 84 -4.47 -13.76 11.87
C SER A 84 -3.87 -12.36 11.70
N VAL A 85 -2.55 -12.26 11.56
CA VAL A 85 -1.84 -10.99 11.35
C VAL A 85 -2.03 -10.50 9.91
N GLY A 86 -2.10 -11.41 8.93
CA GLY A 86 -2.45 -11.08 7.55
C GLY A 86 -3.89 -10.56 7.41
N LEU A 87 -4.82 -11.08 8.21
CA LEU A 87 -6.19 -10.52 8.29
C LEU A 87 -6.19 -9.10 8.86
N ALA A 88 -5.41 -8.83 9.90
CA ALA A 88 -5.26 -7.48 10.45
C ALA A 88 -4.67 -6.52 9.40
N SER A 89 -3.64 -6.95 8.67
CA SER A 89 -3.06 -6.21 7.52
C SER A 89 -4.13 -5.80 6.51
N THR A 90 -5.01 -6.73 6.15
CA THR A 90 -6.13 -6.48 5.22
C THR A 90 -7.12 -5.45 5.79
N LEU A 91 -7.48 -5.55 7.07
CA LEU A 91 -8.39 -4.59 7.71
C LEU A 91 -7.78 -3.19 7.78
N PHE A 92 -6.50 -3.07 8.09
CA PHE A 92 -5.79 -1.79 8.08
C PHE A 92 -5.69 -1.18 6.69
N LEU A 93 -5.48 -2.02 5.66
CA LEU A 93 -5.51 -1.58 4.26
C LEU A 93 -6.88 -1.00 3.90
N LEU A 94 -7.96 -1.69 4.26
CA LEU A 94 -9.33 -1.23 4.01
C LEU A 94 -9.62 0.08 4.75
N ALA A 95 -9.21 0.20 6.01
CA ALA A 95 -9.33 1.44 6.77
C ALA A 95 -8.55 2.60 6.11
N GLY A 96 -7.32 2.33 5.66
CA GLY A 96 -6.49 3.28 4.93
C GLY A 96 -7.14 3.75 3.63
N LEU A 97 -7.69 2.80 2.86
CA LEU A 97 -8.37 3.06 1.59
C LEU A 97 -9.65 3.88 1.78
N LEU A 98 -10.48 3.54 2.77
CA LEU A 98 -11.70 4.29 3.08
C LEU A 98 -11.37 5.70 3.55
N GLY A 99 -10.34 5.86 4.40
CA GLY A 99 -9.85 7.16 4.82
C GLY A 99 -9.36 8.00 3.64
N TYR A 100 -8.63 7.39 2.69
CA TYR A 100 -8.15 8.07 1.49
C TYR A 100 -9.29 8.49 0.55
N LEU A 101 -10.28 7.61 0.34
CA LEU A 101 -11.45 7.93 -0.48
C LEU A 101 -12.29 9.06 0.14
N ALA A 102 -12.44 9.07 1.46
CA ALA A 102 -13.10 10.16 2.17
C ALA A 102 -12.33 11.48 2.05
N LEU A 103 -11.00 11.43 2.23
CA LEU A 103 -10.12 12.59 2.05
C LEU A 103 -10.20 13.16 0.63
N ARG A 104 -10.25 12.27 -0.37
CA ARG A 104 -10.37 12.68 -1.78
C ARG A 104 -11.72 13.34 -2.05
N ARG A 105 -12.81 12.82 -1.49
CA ARG A 105 -14.13 13.47 -1.59
C ARG A 105 -14.16 14.85 -0.95
N GLU A 106 -13.51 15.04 0.21
CA GLU A 106 -13.36 16.37 0.81
C GLU A 106 -12.58 17.33 -0.10
N THR A 107 -11.48 16.84 -0.69
CA THR A 107 -10.63 17.64 -1.56
C THR A 107 -11.33 18.03 -2.86
N ASP A 108 -12.09 17.11 -3.47
CA ASP A 108 -12.86 17.36 -4.70
C ASP A 108 -14.12 18.24 -4.46
N ALA A 109 -14.61 18.33 -3.22
CA ALA A 109 -15.79 19.11 -2.86
C ALA A 109 -15.49 20.58 -2.49
N MET A 110 -14.22 20.97 -2.38
CA MET A 110 -13.84 22.37 -2.17
C MET A 110 -13.86 23.10 -3.53
N PRO A 111 -14.78 24.08 -3.76
CA PRO A 111 -14.68 24.94 -4.92
C PRO A 111 -13.45 25.83 -4.73
N PHE A 112 -12.60 25.89 -5.75
CA PHE A 112 -11.51 26.85 -5.84
C PHE A 112 -12.03 28.29 -5.78
#